data_AF-A0A356NAD9-F1
#
_entry.id   AF-A0A356NAD9-F1
#
_cell.length_a   1.000
_cell.length_b   1.000
_cell.length_c   1.000
_cell.angle_alpha   90.00
_cell.angle_beta   90.00
_cell.angle_gamma   90.00
#
_symmetry.space_group_name_H-M   'P 1'
#
loop_
_entity.id
_entity.type
_entity.pdbx_description
1 polymer ?
#
loop_
_entity_poly.entity_id
_entity_poly.type
_entity_poly.pdbx_seq_one_letter_code
_entity_poly.pdbx_strand_id
1 'polypeptide(L)'
;MINIAIDGPAGAGKSTIAKAVAKDLGIIYLDTGAMYRATAYLALQKGIDPKDEQKVSEMLEDLKMDIVYKDGEQRIIVNGIDATPYLREHYMSKAASDISALPCVRYKMVDLQRDFASKNDVVLDGRDIGTFVLPNANCKFFLTASPEERAQRRMKDLEEKGEKVDYQTLLSDIIQRDYNDSHRKVAPLKQADDADFVDTTQMSVEDVVAHVKEVVHIKTKNANPTEQNAEKPSTIIPSSKMDKKTLARIKTYYKPEKSFAFYRFLRVILRPIQMLVWPTKVIGAENAKKVKGALFTCNHYSKMDSMIPYFVLFKKEAHALAKYELFTNPVAGWFLHKMGAIPVRRGEADIESVKQVLRVLKDGKQLLIFPEGTRNKEGTQHMAEFKTGTARFAIKAKVPVVPMIYYQSPKAFRKNWLYVGEPFSLEEFYGARTIDENHAATEVIKEKMDETRRLCNEYVEKATKGKKKK
;
A
#
# COMPACT_ATOMS: atom_id res chain seq x y z
N MET A 1 1.96 -12.96 -6.66
CA MET A 1 0.54 -13.19 -6.39
C MET A 1 -0.25 -12.62 -7.54
N ILE A 2 -1.30 -13.32 -7.92
CA ILE A 2 -2.27 -12.92 -8.94
C ILE A 2 -3.42 -12.23 -8.23
N ASN A 3 -3.58 -10.94 -8.50
CA ASN A 3 -4.67 -10.12 -7.99
C ASN A 3 -5.58 -9.77 -9.17
N ILE A 4 -6.83 -10.22 -9.12
CA ILE A 4 -7.85 -9.91 -10.11
C ILE A 4 -8.92 -9.05 -9.44
N ALA A 5 -9.14 -7.86 -9.99
CA ALA A 5 -10.18 -6.93 -9.55
C ALA A 5 -11.40 -7.02 -10.48
N ILE A 6 -12.59 -7.21 -9.92
CA ILE A 6 -13.86 -7.26 -10.65
C ILE A 6 -14.80 -6.20 -10.04
N ASP A 7 -14.93 -5.06 -10.71
CA ASP A 7 -15.78 -3.95 -10.32
C ASP A 7 -17.05 -3.86 -11.16
N GLY A 8 -18.02 -3.08 -10.69
CA GLY A 8 -19.26 -2.82 -11.41
C GLY A 8 -20.51 -2.74 -10.52
N PRO A 9 -21.64 -2.24 -11.06
CA PRO A 9 -22.86 -1.97 -10.29
C PRO A 9 -23.52 -3.25 -9.74
N ALA A 10 -24.46 -3.10 -8.80
CA ALA A 10 -25.18 -4.23 -8.22
C ALA A 10 -25.99 -4.98 -9.30
N GLY A 11 -25.98 -6.32 -9.29
CA GLY A 11 -26.70 -7.13 -10.28
C GLY A 11 -25.95 -7.39 -11.61
N ALA A 12 -24.77 -6.81 -11.82
CA ALA A 12 -23.96 -7.04 -13.03
C ALA A 12 -23.27 -8.42 -13.13
N GLY A 13 -23.71 -9.43 -12.36
CA GLY A 13 -23.14 -10.79 -12.41
C GLY A 13 -21.74 -10.99 -11.76
N LYS A 14 -21.12 -9.94 -11.22
CA LYS A 14 -19.75 -9.98 -10.65
C LYS A 14 -19.44 -11.16 -9.74
N SER A 15 -20.26 -11.43 -8.73
CA SER A 15 -19.97 -12.50 -7.76
C SER A 15 -20.03 -13.89 -8.40
N THR A 16 -20.91 -14.08 -9.39
CA THR A 16 -20.99 -15.33 -10.16
C THR A 16 -19.73 -15.51 -11.01
N ILE A 17 -19.34 -14.48 -11.76
CA ILE A 17 -18.13 -14.50 -12.58
C ILE A 17 -16.88 -14.67 -11.71
N ALA A 18 -16.76 -13.93 -10.61
CA ALA A 18 -15.61 -13.98 -9.72
C ALA A 18 -15.42 -15.36 -9.09
N LYS A 19 -16.51 -16.02 -8.67
CA LYS A 19 -16.48 -17.40 -8.16
C LYS A 19 -16.04 -18.40 -9.23
N ALA A 20 -16.60 -18.30 -10.43
CA ALA A 20 -16.26 -19.20 -11.53
C ALA A 20 -14.78 -19.04 -11.94
N VAL A 21 -14.31 -17.81 -12.10
CA VAL A 21 -12.91 -17.49 -12.40
C VAL A 21 -11.98 -17.98 -11.28
N ALA A 22 -12.33 -17.76 -10.01
CA ALA A 22 -11.53 -18.22 -8.89
C ALA A 22 -11.42 -19.75 -8.83
N LYS A 23 -12.54 -20.46 -9.04
CA LYS A 23 -12.58 -21.92 -9.09
C LYS A 23 -11.70 -22.46 -10.21
N ASP A 24 -11.81 -21.90 -11.41
CA ASP A 24 -11.06 -22.35 -12.59
C ASP A 24 -9.56 -22.08 -12.47
N LEU A 25 -9.17 -20.94 -11.89
CA LEU A 25 -7.77 -20.57 -11.71
C LEU A 25 -7.14 -21.17 -10.44
N GLY A 26 -7.93 -21.78 -9.57
CA GLY A 26 -7.46 -22.33 -8.29
C GLY A 26 -7.01 -21.26 -7.29
N ILE A 27 -7.65 -20.08 -7.33
CA ILE A 27 -7.32 -18.92 -6.47
C ILE A 27 -8.51 -18.57 -5.56
N ILE A 28 -8.30 -17.69 -4.58
CA ILE A 28 -9.31 -17.42 -3.55
C ILE A 28 -10.27 -16.31 -4.00
N TYR A 29 -11.58 -16.57 -3.94
CA TYR A 29 -12.61 -15.56 -4.20
C TYR A 29 -13.00 -14.80 -2.93
N LEU A 30 -12.78 -13.49 -2.87
CA LEU A 30 -13.21 -12.63 -1.76
C LEU A 30 -14.41 -11.74 -2.14
N ASP A 31 -15.57 -12.00 -1.50
CA ASP A 31 -16.73 -11.10 -1.51
C ASP A 31 -16.48 -9.89 -0.60
N THR A 32 -16.08 -8.76 -1.20
CA THR A 32 -15.85 -7.53 -0.43
C THR A 32 -17.15 -6.93 0.08
N GLY A 33 -18.27 -7.13 -0.63
CA GLY A 33 -19.60 -6.69 -0.21
C GLY A 33 -20.06 -7.37 1.07
N ALA A 34 -19.69 -8.64 1.27
CA ALA A 34 -19.98 -9.36 2.50
C ALA A 34 -19.26 -8.76 3.72
N MET A 35 -18.08 -8.16 3.55
CA MET A 35 -17.38 -7.46 4.64
C MET A 35 -18.14 -6.20 5.09
N TYR A 36 -18.69 -5.42 4.15
CA TYR A 36 -19.54 -4.28 4.49
C TYR A 36 -20.83 -4.72 5.18
N ARG A 37 -21.45 -5.82 4.70
CA ARG A 37 -22.62 -6.42 5.35
C ARG A 37 -22.30 -6.90 6.77
N ALA A 38 -21.14 -7.51 6.99
CA ALA A 38 -20.72 -7.95 8.32
C ALA A 38 -20.47 -6.78 9.28
N THR A 39 -19.93 -5.67 8.77
CA THR A 39 -19.76 -4.44 9.55
C THR A 39 -21.11 -3.79 9.88
N ALA A 40 -22.04 -3.75 8.92
CA ALA A 40 -23.41 -3.28 9.15
C ALA A 40 -24.15 -4.15 10.16
N TYR A 41 -24.03 -5.47 10.05
CA TYR A 41 -24.57 -6.42 11.02
C TYR A 41 -24.08 -6.11 12.43
N LEU A 42 -22.78 -5.90 12.63
CA LEU A 42 -22.22 -5.56 13.94
C LEU A 42 -22.79 -4.26 14.49
N ALA A 43 -22.95 -3.22 13.66
CA ALA A 43 -23.54 -1.95 14.06
C ALA A 43 -24.98 -2.15 14.55
N LEU A 44 -25.79 -2.87 13.78
CA LEU A 44 -27.19 -3.16 14.14
C LEU A 44 -27.29 -3.99 15.42
N GLN A 45 -26.43 -4.99 15.62
CA GLN A 45 -26.39 -5.77 16.86
C GLN A 45 -26.04 -4.93 18.10
N LYS A 46 -25.31 -3.83 17.92
CA LYS A 46 -24.97 -2.86 18.98
C LYS A 46 -25.98 -1.73 19.11
N GLY A 47 -27.07 -1.73 18.33
CA GLY A 47 -28.04 -0.64 18.31
C GLY A 47 -27.48 0.68 17.73
N ILE A 48 -26.43 0.60 16.93
CA ILE A 48 -25.79 1.75 16.27
C ILE A 48 -26.45 1.94 14.91
N ASP A 49 -26.91 3.16 14.62
CA ASP A 49 -27.37 3.53 13.28
C ASP A 49 -26.18 3.46 12.30
N PRO A 50 -26.27 2.67 11.21
CA PRO A 50 -25.24 2.60 10.17
C PRO A 50 -24.85 3.95 9.54
N LYS A 51 -25.62 5.02 9.76
CA LYS A 51 -25.33 6.39 9.32
C LYS A 51 -24.61 7.26 10.35
N ASP A 52 -24.54 6.83 11.61
CA ASP A 52 -23.90 7.57 12.70
C ASP A 52 -22.38 7.35 12.65
N GLU A 53 -21.69 8.21 11.89
CA GLU A 53 -20.25 8.08 11.62
C GLU A 53 -19.40 8.02 12.90
N GLN A 54 -19.78 8.79 13.93
CA GLN A 54 -19.04 8.84 15.19
C GLN A 54 -19.11 7.49 15.91
N LYS A 55 -20.32 6.97 16.14
CA LYS A 55 -20.50 5.69 16.84
C LYS A 55 -19.97 4.51 16.02
N VAL A 56 -20.12 4.55 14.70
CA VAL A 56 -19.54 3.55 13.82
C VAL A 56 -18.02 3.58 13.91
N SER A 57 -17.38 4.77 13.89
CA SER A 57 -15.92 4.91 14.02
C SER A 57 -15.41 4.31 15.34
N GLU A 58 -16.06 4.61 16.47
CA GLU A 58 -15.74 4.03 17.78
C GLU A 58 -15.86 2.49 17.77
N MET A 59 -16.93 1.95 17.14
CA MET A 59 -17.11 0.51 16.98
C MET A 59 -15.98 -0.15 16.17
N LEU A 60 -15.39 0.55 15.19
CA LEU A 60 -14.34 0.00 14.32
C LEU A 60 -12.97 -0.15 15.02
N GLU A 61 -12.74 0.53 16.14
CA GLU A 61 -11.48 0.44 16.90
C GLU A 61 -11.23 -0.99 17.39
N ASP A 62 -12.28 -1.64 17.91
CA ASP A 62 -12.25 -3.00 18.45
C ASP A 62 -12.62 -4.07 17.41
N LEU A 63 -12.94 -3.68 16.17
CA LEU A 63 -13.36 -4.62 15.13
C LEU A 63 -12.22 -5.57 14.76
N LYS A 64 -12.45 -6.87 15.02
CA LYS A 64 -11.69 -7.99 14.49
C LYS A 64 -12.55 -8.73 13.48
N MET A 65 -12.07 -8.79 12.23
CA MET A 65 -12.75 -9.48 11.15
C MET A 65 -11.79 -10.48 10.52
N ASP A 66 -12.16 -11.75 10.56
CA ASP A 66 -11.42 -12.83 9.91
C ASP A 66 -12.26 -13.41 8.77
N ILE A 67 -11.61 -13.73 7.66
CA ILE A 67 -12.22 -14.38 6.51
C ILE A 67 -11.67 -15.81 6.46
N VAL A 68 -12.53 -16.79 6.62
CA VAL A 68 -12.14 -18.21 6.62
C VAL A 68 -12.93 -18.95 5.56
N TYR A 69 -12.32 -19.96 4.94
CA TYR A 69 -13.02 -20.84 3.99
C TYR A 69 -13.28 -22.17 4.67
N LYS A 70 -14.55 -22.56 4.71
CA LYS A 70 -14.98 -23.84 5.27
C LYS A 70 -15.92 -24.49 4.27
N ASP A 71 -15.65 -25.74 3.92
CA ASP A 71 -16.45 -26.53 2.98
C ASP A 71 -16.65 -25.86 1.61
N GLY A 72 -15.63 -25.10 1.15
CA GLY A 72 -15.66 -24.35 -0.11
C GLY A 72 -16.44 -23.03 -0.06
N GLU A 73 -16.97 -22.64 1.10
CA GLU A 73 -17.71 -21.40 1.30
C GLU A 73 -16.89 -20.38 2.09
N GLN A 74 -17.03 -19.10 1.72
CA GLN A 74 -16.50 -17.98 2.49
C GLN A 74 -17.33 -17.76 3.76
N ARG A 75 -16.65 -17.71 4.90
CA ARG A 75 -17.20 -17.36 6.21
C ARG A 75 -16.56 -16.09 6.74
N ILE A 76 -17.36 -15.17 7.27
CA ILE A 76 -16.90 -13.91 7.85
C ILE A 76 -17.11 -13.97 9.35
N ILE A 77 -16.02 -14.04 10.09
CA ILE A 77 -16.02 -14.07 11.54
C ILE A 77 -15.80 -12.65 12.04
N VAL A 78 -16.75 -12.11 12.81
CA VAL A 78 -16.68 -10.78 13.41
C VAL A 78 -16.62 -10.92 14.92
N ASN A 79 -15.53 -10.45 15.53
CA ASN A 79 -15.29 -10.55 16.98
C ASN A 79 -15.49 -11.97 17.54
N GLY A 80 -15.12 -13.00 16.76
CA GLY A 80 -15.26 -14.41 17.12
C GLY A 80 -16.60 -15.06 16.76
N ILE A 81 -17.56 -14.33 16.20
CA ILE A 81 -18.89 -14.83 15.81
C ILE A 81 -18.97 -14.99 14.29
N ASP A 82 -19.45 -16.13 13.80
CA ASP A 82 -19.75 -16.32 12.37
C ASP A 82 -20.96 -15.46 11.97
N ALA A 83 -20.70 -14.37 11.26
CA ALA A 83 -21.73 -13.44 10.81
C ALA A 83 -22.38 -13.90 9.49
N THR A 84 -21.78 -14.85 8.76
CA THR A 84 -22.21 -15.25 7.41
C THR A 84 -23.70 -15.59 7.29
N PRO A 85 -24.34 -16.33 8.23
CA PRO A 85 -25.76 -16.65 8.15
C PRO A 85 -26.67 -15.42 8.04
N TYR A 86 -26.28 -14.29 8.66
CA TYR A 86 -27.10 -13.08 8.76
C TYR A 86 -26.85 -12.09 7.62
N LEU A 87 -25.84 -12.30 6.78
CA LEU A 87 -25.43 -11.32 5.77
C LEU A 87 -26.38 -11.24 4.57
N ARG A 88 -27.36 -12.13 4.47
CA ARG A 88 -28.32 -12.18 3.35
C ARG A 88 -29.74 -11.76 3.74
N GLU A 89 -29.95 -11.36 4.99
CA GLU A 89 -31.20 -10.77 5.48
C GLU A 89 -31.63 -9.57 4.61
N HIS A 90 -32.94 -9.40 4.41
CA HIS A 90 -33.50 -8.40 3.51
C HIS A 90 -33.05 -6.96 3.84
N TYR A 91 -32.98 -6.61 5.13
CA TYR A 91 -32.54 -5.29 5.60
C TYR A 91 -31.04 -5.05 5.44
N MET A 92 -30.23 -6.11 5.28
CA MET A 92 -28.77 -6.03 5.27
C MET A 92 -28.23 -5.28 4.05
N SER A 93 -28.93 -5.37 2.91
CA SER A 93 -28.50 -4.70 1.68
C SER A 93 -28.50 -3.17 1.83
N LYS A 94 -29.54 -2.63 2.47
CA LYS A 94 -29.66 -1.20 2.76
C LYS A 94 -28.64 -0.77 3.82
N ALA A 95 -28.56 -1.49 4.93
CA ALA A 95 -27.61 -1.18 6.00
C ALA A 95 -26.14 -1.19 5.52
N ALA A 96 -25.79 -2.13 4.64
CA ALA A 96 -24.46 -2.17 4.04
C ALA A 96 -24.22 -1.02 3.06
N SER A 97 -25.25 -0.51 2.38
CA SER A 97 -25.13 0.69 1.56
C SER A 97 -24.91 1.93 2.40
N ASP A 98 -25.68 2.07 3.50
CA ASP A 98 -25.59 3.18 4.44
C ASP A 98 -24.19 3.24 5.10
N ILE A 99 -23.72 2.13 5.67
CA ILE A 99 -22.41 2.09 6.35
C ILE A 99 -21.21 2.25 5.39
N SER A 100 -21.38 1.80 4.15
CA SER A 100 -20.37 1.86 3.08
C SER A 100 -20.11 3.29 2.60
N ALA A 101 -21.06 4.20 2.82
CA ALA A 101 -20.89 5.61 2.50
C ALA A 101 -19.94 6.34 3.48
N LEU A 102 -19.68 5.75 4.66
CA LEU A 102 -18.84 6.34 5.70
C LEU A 102 -17.34 6.16 5.38
N PRO A 103 -16.54 7.25 5.32
CA PRO A 103 -15.10 7.17 5.09
C PRO A 103 -14.36 6.26 6.07
N CYS A 104 -14.67 6.33 7.37
CA CYS A 104 -14.00 5.52 8.41
C CYS A 104 -14.12 4.01 8.16
N VAL A 105 -15.30 3.56 7.71
CA VAL A 105 -15.59 2.16 7.36
C VAL A 105 -14.80 1.76 6.13
N ARG A 106 -14.81 2.60 5.09
CA ARG A 106 -14.11 2.38 3.82
C ARG A 106 -12.62 2.18 4.03
N TYR A 107 -11.96 3.06 4.78
CA TYR A 107 -10.53 2.92 5.07
C TYR A 107 -10.22 1.63 5.83
N LYS A 108 -11.01 1.32 6.88
CA LYS A 108 -10.83 0.08 7.66
C LYS A 108 -11.00 -1.18 6.80
N MET A 109 -12.02 -1.21 5.94
CA MET A 109 -12.27 -2.35 5.07
C MET A 109 -11.20 -2.50 3.98
N VAL A 110 -10.73 -1.40 3.39
CA VAL A 110 -9.63 -1.40 2.41
C VAL A 110 -8.36 -1.97 3.02
N ASP A 111 -8.03 -1.61 4.27
CA ASP A 111 -6.88 -2.16 4.98
C ASP A 111 -7.00 -3.68 5.14
N LEU A 112 -8.17 -4.19 5.54
CA LEU A 112 -8.43 -5.63 5.68
C LEU A 112 -8.38 -6.36 4.33
N GLN A 113 -8.94 -5.77 3.27
CA GLN A 113 -8.94 -6.34 1.92
C GLN A 113 -7.54 -6.40 1.33
N ARG A 114 -6.74 -5.34 1.50
CA ARG A 114 -5.33 -5.30 1.08
C ARG A 114 -4.49 -6.31 1.86
N ASP A 115 -4.67 -6.39 3.18
CA ASP A 115 -4.00 -7.39 4.00
C ASP A 115 -4.34 -8.82 3.56
N PHE A 116 -5.60 -9.10 3.25
CA PHE A 116 -6.04 -10.39 2.72
C PHE A 116 -5.44 -10.70 1.34
N ALA A 117 -5.50 -9.76 0.39
CA ALA A 117 -4.95 -9.89 -0.95
C ALA A 117 -3.42 -9.94 -0.96
N SER A 118 -2.74 -9.41 0.05
CA SER A 118 -1.29 -9.48 0.20
C SER A 118 -0.77 -10.87 0.60
N LYS A 119 -1.66 -11.79 0.97
CA LYS A 119 -1.30 -13.13 1.49
C LYS A 119 -1.73 -14.26 0.57
N ASN A 120 -2.54 -13.97 -0.45
CA ASN A 120 -3.27 -14.94 -1.24
C ASN A 120 -3.30 -14.53 -2.71
N ASP A 121 -3.33 -15.51 -3.62
CA ASP A 121 -3.79 -15.27 -4.98
C ASP A 121 -5.32 -15.14 -4.94
N VAL A 122 -5.85 -14.04 -5.46
CA VAL A 122 -7.24 -13.64 -5.18
C VAL A 122 -7.98 -13.04 -6.38
N VAL A 123 -9.28 -13.30 -6.41
CA VAL A 123 -10.27 -12.51 -7.14
C VAL A 123 -11.08 -11.73 -6.11
N LEU A 124 -11.05 -10.40 -6.18
CA LEU A 124 -11.89 -9.52 -5.35
C LEU A 124 -13.01 -8.96 -6.23
N ASP A 125 -14.26 -9.17 -5.81
CA ASP A 125 -15.41 -8.49 -6.42
C ASP A 125 -15.89 -7.33 -5.55
N GLY A 126 -16.17 -6.18 -6.17
CA GLY A 126 -16.53 -4.97 -5.44
C GLY A 126 -17.07 -3.84 -6.31
N ARG A 127 -16.73 -2.60 -5.95
CA ARG A 127 -17.12 -1.36 -6.64
C ARG A 127 -15.93 -0.48 -6.99
N ASP A 128 -14.90 -0.54 -6.15
CA ASP A 128 -13.71 0.30 -6.16
C ASP A 128 -12.42 -0.54 -6.01
N ILE A 129 -12.45 -1.82 -6.39
CA ILE A 129 -11.32 -2.73 -6.24
C ILE A 129 -10.15 -2.29 -7.11
N GLY A 130 -10.35 -2.08 -8.41
CA GLY A 130 -9.32 -1.71 -9.37
C GLY A 130 -8.90 -0.25 -9.33
N THR A 131 -9.71 0.63 -8.73
CA THR A 131 -9.45 2.07 -8.60
C THR A 131 -8.88 2.47 -7.25
N PHE A 132 -9.28 1.80 -6.17
CA PHE A 132 -8.95 2.21 -4.81
C PHE A 132 -8.32 1.10 -3.97
N VAL A 133 -8.90 -0.09 -3.90
CA VAL A 133 -8.39 -1.18 -3.04
C VAL A 133 -7.06 -1.73 -3.57
N LEU A 134 -7.05 -2.16 -4.83
CA LEU A 134 -5.93 -2.77 -5.55
C LEU A 134 -5.67 -2.01 -6.87
N PRO A 135 -5.20 -0.75 -6.82
CA PRO A 135 -4.90 0.05 -8.02
C PRO A 135 -3.76 -0.54 -8.86
N ASN A 136 -3.04 -1.53 -8.36
CA ASN A 136 -1.99 -2.26 -9.08
C ASN A 136 -2.34 -3.74 -9.27
N ALA A 137 -3.64 -4.11 -9.27
CA ALA A 137 -4.08 -5.47 -9.58
C ALA A 137 -3.56 -5.90 -10.97
N ASN A 138 -3.20 -7.18 -11.12
CA ASN A 138 -2.64 -7.72 -12.37
C ASN A 138 -3.64 -7.64 -13.51
N CYS A 139 -4.92 -7.86 -13.19
CA CYS A 139 -6.04 -7.74 -14.11
C CYS A 139 -7.16 -6.98 -13.41
N LYS A 140 -7.78 -6.06 -14.13
CA LYS A 140 -8.93 -5.28 -13.65
C LYS A 140 -10.02 -5.40 -14.70
N PHE A 141 -11.23 -5.67 -14.24
CA PHE A 141 -12.41 -5.80 -15.07
C PHE A 141 -13.50 -4.90 -14.48
N PHE A 142 -14.24 -4.24 -15.36
CA PHE A 142 -15.42 -3.48 -14.99
C PHE A 142 -16.62 -4.09 -15.72
N LEU A 143 -17.44 -4.85 -14.97
CA LEU A 143 -18.61 -5.52 -15.50
C LEU A 143 -19.82 -4.62 -15.35
N THR A 144 -20.55 -4.42 -16.44
CA THR A 144 -21.81 -3.66 -16.41
C THR A 144 -22.96 -4.46 -17.03
N ALA A 145 -24.17 -3.96 -16.83
CA ALA A 145 -25.39 -4.34 -17.54
C ALA A 145 -26.41 -3.21 -17.36
N SER A 146 -27.42 -3.14 -18.23
CA SER A 146 -28.47 -2.13 -18.09
C SER A 146 -29.18 -2.25 -16.72
N PRO A 147 -29.65 -1.14 -16.11
CA PRO A 147 -30.44 -1.19 -14.88
C PRO A 147 -31.64 -2.14 -14.95
N GLU A 148 -32.32 -2.19 -16.10
CA GLU A 148 -33.47 -3.03 -16.37
C GLU A 148 -33.10 -4.51 -16.32
N GLU A 149 -32.02 -4.89 -17.00
CA GLU A 149 -31.49 -6.27 -16.98
C GLU A 149 -31.08 -6.69 -15.57
N ARG A 150 -30.43 -5.79 -14.82
CA ARG A 150 -30.02 -6.04 -13.43
C ARG A 150 -31.23 -6.17 -12.50
N ALA A 151 -32.30 -5.41 -12.73
CA ALA A 151 -33.56 -5.53 -12.01
C ALA A 151 -34.24 -6.87 -12.32
N GLN A 152 -34.30 -7.29 -13.58
CA GLN A 152 -34.87 -8.58 -13.97
C GLN A 152 -34.12 -9.76 -13.34
N ARG A 153 -32.77 -9.75 -13.39
CA ARG A 153 -31.93 -10.78 -12.73
C ARG A 153 -32.20 -10.83 -11.22
N ARG A 154 -32.29 -9.66 -10.58
CA ARG A 154 -32.53 -9.58 -9.14
C ARG A 154 -33.94 -9.99 -8.76
N MET A 155 -34.94 -9.73 -9.61
CA MET A 155 -36.32 -10.17 -9.41
C MET A 155 -36.39 -11.69 -9.44
N LYS A 156 -35.75 -12.32 -10.43
CA LYS A 156 -35.64 -13.78 -10.52
C LYS A 156 -34.97 -14.39 -9.27
N ASP A 157 -33.86 -13.81 -8.80
CA ASP A 157 -33.18 -14.24 -7.56
C ASP A 157 -34.07 -14.18 -6.31
N LEU A 158 -35.05 -13.27 -6.27
CA LEU A 158 -35.99 -13.10 -5.16
C LEU A 158 -37.18 -14.04 -5.29
N GLU A 159 -37.71 -14.21 -6.51
CA GLU A 159 -38.77 -15.17 -6.81
C GLU A 159 -38.35 -16.60 -6.48
N GLU A 160 -37.10 -16.99 -6.81
CA GLU A 160 -36.53 -18.29 -6.45
C GLU A 160 -36.46 -18.51 -4.93
N LYS A 161 -36.51 -17.45 -4.13
CA LYS A 161 -36.55 -17.49 -2.65
C LYS A 161 -37.95 -17.33 -2.07
N GLY A 162 -38.97 -17.22 -2.91
CA GLY A 162 -40.36 -17.01 -2.50
C GLY A 162 -40.67 -15.58 -2.08
N GLU A 163 -39.79 -14.62 -2.35
CA GLU A 163 -40.00 -13.19 -2.07
C GLU A 163 -40.64 -12.51 -3.28
N LYS A 164 -41.74 -11.77 -3.06
CA LYS A 164 -42.39 -10.97 -4.10
C LYS A 164 -42.02 -9.51 -3.93
N VAL A 165 -41.44 -8.92 -4.97
CA VAL A 165 -41.11 -7.49 -5.03
C VAL A 165 -41.62 -6.93 -6.36
N ASP A 166 -42.15 -5.71 -6.30
CA ASP A 166 -42.57 -4.98 -7.50
C ASP A 166 -41.36 -4.57 -8.35
N TYR A 167 -41.44 -4.81 -9.67
CA TYR A 167 -40.35 -4.54 -10.61
C TYR A 167 -39.94 -3.06 -10.62
N GLN A 168 -40.91 -2.13 -10.56
CA GLN A 168 -40.61 -0.70 -10.60
C GLN A 168 -39.88 -0.24 -9.34
N THR A 169 -40.31 -0.75 -8.18
CA THR A 169 -39.64 -0.53 -6.90
C THR A 169 -38.20 -1.05 -6.95
N LEU A 170 -38.00 -2.27 -7.45
CA LEU A 170 -36.67 -2.87 -7.54
C LEU A 170 -35.73 -2.12 -8.50
N LEU A 171 -36.24 -1.69 -9.64
CA LEU A 171 -35.50 -0.88 -10.61
C LEU A 171 -35.10 0.47 -10.01
N SER A 172 -36.03 1.15 -9.32
CA SER A 172 -35.77 2.41 -8.64
C SER A 172 -34.68 2.26 -7.57
N ASP A 173 -34.74 1.21 -6.75
CA ASP A 173 -33.73 0.91 -5.73
C ASP A 173 -32.35 0.67 -6.33
N ILE A 174 -32.28 -0.04 -7.46
CA ILE A 174 -31.03 -0.29 -8.17
C ILE A 174 -30.43 1.01 -8.69
N ILE A 175 -31.24 1.86 -9.35
CA ILE A 175 -30.78 3.15 -9.89
C ILE A 175 -30.30 4.06 -8.76
N GLN A 176 -31.07 4.17 -7.67
CA GLN A 176 -30.70 4.99 -6.52
C GLN A 176 -29.40 4.49 -5.88
N ARG A 177 -29.21 3.16 -5.81
CA ARG A 177 -27.99 2.57 -5.29
C ARG A 177 -26.79 2.84 -6.17
N ASP A 178 -26.92 2.75 -7.49
CA ASP A 178 -25.83 3.03 -8.41
C ASP A 178 -25.45 4.52 -8.37
N TYR A 179 -26.44 5.40 -8.25
CA TYR A 179 -26.22 6.83 -8.03
C TYR A 179 -25.42 7.06 -6.75
N ASN A 180 -25.87 6.47 -5.64
CA ASN A 180 -25.19 6.57 -4.35
C ASN A 180 -23.77 6.00 -4.44
N ASP A 181 -23.58 4.84 -5.06
CA ASP A 181 -22.30 4.16 -5.21
C ASP A 181 -21.29 4.99 -6.02
N SER A 182 -21.76 5.71 -7.04
CA SER A 182 -20.93 6.52 -7.96
C SER A 182 -20.67 7.94 -7.46
N HIS A 183 -21.53 8.49 -6.60
CA HIS A 183 -21.41 9.86 -6.06
C HIS A 183 -20.84 9.91 -4.63
N ARG A 184 -20.29 8.79 -4.12
CA ARG A 184 -19.65 8.77 -2.81
C ARG A 184 -18.43 9.69 -2.78
N LYS A 185 -18.20 10.32 -1.61
CA LYS A 185 -17.01 11.15 -1.36
C LYS A 185 -15.71 10.36 -1.46
N VAL A 186 -15.70 9.13 -0.95
CA VAL A 186 -14.53 8.26 -0.91
C VAL A 186 -14.80 7.01 -1.75
N ALA A 187 -13.85 6.70 -2.63
CA ALA A 187 -13.82 5.50 -3.47
C ALA A 187 -15.16 5.26 -4.23
N PRO A 188 -15.57 6.20 -5.09
CA PRO A 188 -16.77 6.05 -5.89
C PRO A 188 -16.66 4.87 -6.85
N LEU A 189 -17.80 4.28 -7.21
CA LEU A 189 -17.92 3.32 -8.30
C LEU A 189 -17.47 4.00 -9.60
N LYS A 190 -16.29 3.62 -10.07
CA LYS A 190 -15.69 4.13 -11.30
C LYS A 190 -14.85 3.03 -11.93
N GLN A 191 -14.87 2.94 -13.25
CA GLN A 191 -13.94 2.12 -13.99
C GLN A 191 -12.51 2.67 -13.85
N ALA A 192 -11.54 1.80 -13.59
CA ALA A 192 -10.12 2.16 -13.64
C ALA A 192 -9.65 2.32 -15.10
N ASP A 193 -8.74 3.25 -15.36
CA ASP A 193 -8.30 3.59 -16.72
C ASP A 193 -7.69 2.39 -17.48
N ASP A 194 -7.13 1.42 -16.75
CA ASP A 194 -6.55 0.17 -17.26
C ASP A 194 -7.45 -1.06 -17.08
N ALA A 195 -8.70 -0.87 -16.67
CA ALA A 195 -9.69 -1.94 -16.54
C ALA A 195 -10.34 -2.29 -17.88
N ASP A 196 -10.45 -3.59 -18.12
CA ASP A 196 -11.19 -4.13 -19.25
C ASP A 196 -12.70 -4.00 -19.02
N PHE A 197 -13.39 -3.35 -19.96
CA PHE A 197 -14.82 -3.07 -19.87
C PHE A 197 -15.61 -4.24 -20.46
N VAL A 198 -16.52 -4.81 -19.68
CA VAL A 198 -17.31 -5.97 -20.11
C VAL A 198 -18.79 -5.68 -19.88
N ASP A 199 -19.54 -5.48 -20.97
CA ASP A 199 -20.99 -5.38 -20.93
C ASP A 199 -21.62 -6.78 -20.96
N THR A 200 -22.22 -7.17 -19.84
CA THR A 200 -22.81 -8.50 -19.63
C THR A 200 -24.29 -8.58 -20.02
N THR A 201 -24.85 -7.54 -20.65
CA THR A 201 -26.29 -7.48 -20.98
C THR A 201 -26.71 -8.62 -21.91
N GLN A 202 -25.88 -8.97 -22.89
CA GLN A 202 -26.19 -10.00 -23.92
C GLN A 202 -25.17 -11.15 -23.94
N MET A 203 -24.42 -11.34 -22.85
CA MET A 203 -23.39 -12.38 -22.75
C MET A 203 -23.82 -13.46 -21.76
N SER A 204 -23.53 -14.72 -22.07
CA SER A 204 -23.66 -15.81 -21.10
C SER A 204 -22.60 -15.71 -20.00
N VAL A 205 -22.84 -16.36 -18.87
CA VAL A 205 -21.86 -16.42 -17.76
C VAL A 205 -20.58 -17.09 -18.26
N GLU A 206 -20.71 -18.14 -19.06
CA GLU A 206 -19.62 -18.92 -19.65
C GLU A 206 -18.75 -18.06 -20.56
N ASP A 207 -19.35 -17.23 -21.42
CA ASP A 207 -18.62 -16.35 -22.34
C ASP A 207 -17.82 -15.29 -21.56
N VAL A 208 -18.43 -14.69 -20.54
CA VAL A 208 -17.74 -13.69 -19.70
C VAL A 208 -16.59 -14.33 -18.92
N VAL A 209 -16.78 -15.54 -18.38
CA VAL A 209 -15.71 -16.28 -17.70
C VAL A 209 -14.58 -16.62 -18.66
N ALA A 210 -14.90 -17.08 -19.88
CA ALA A 210 -13.91 -17.36 -20.91
C ALA A 210 -13.10 -16.11 -21.29
N HIS A 211 -13.77 -14.98 -21.49
CA HIS A 211 -13.13 -13.70 -21.78
C HIS A 211 -12.20 -13.24 -20.64
N VAL A 212 -12.67 -13.27 -19.39
CA VAL A 212 -11.84 -12.92 -18.23
C VAL A 212 -10.60 -13.81 -18.15
N LYS A 213 -10.74 -15.11 -18.41
CA LYS A 213 -9.62 -16.07 -18.42
C LYS A 213 -8.63 -15.77 -19.54
N GLU A 214 -9.10 -15.49 -20.75
CA GLU A 214 -8.28 -15.09 -21.90
C GLU A 214 -7.40 -13.88 -21.53
N VAL A 215 -8.02 -12.83 -20.99
CA VAL A 215 -7.31 -11.60 -20.61
C VAL A 215 -6.31 -11.86 -19.47
N VAL A 216 -6.70 -12.64 -18.46
CA VAL A 216 -5.78 -13.04 -17.38
C VAL A 216 -4.60 -13.82 -17.96
N HIS A 217 -4.85 -14.74 -18.89
CA HIS A 217 -3.82 -15.55 -19.53
C HIS A 217 -2.85 -14.69 -20.35
N ILE A 218 -3.36 -13.75 -21.15
CA ILE A 218 -2.56 -12.83 -21.95
C ILE A 218 -1.71 -11.92 -21.05
N LYS A 219 -2.31 -11.29 -20.04
CA LYS A 219 -1.60 -10.39 -19.12
C LYS A 219 -0.60 -11.11 -18.22
N THR A 220 -0.80 -12.40 -17.96
CA THR A 220 0.16 -13.22 -17.18
C THR A 220 1.23 -13.88 -18.05
N LYS A 221 0.97 -14.20 -19.33
CA LYS A 221 1.97 -14.74 -20.29
C LYS A 221 2.84 -13.67 -20.95
N ASN A 222 2.29 -12.52 -21.32
CA ASN A 222 3.06 -11.40 -21.90
C ASN A 222 4.04 -10.77 -20.89
N ALA A 223 4.06 -11.26 -19.65
CA ALA A 223 5.02 -10.90 -18.63
C ALA A 223 6.42 -11.56 -18.79
N ASN A 224 6.79 -12.19 -19.95
CA ASN A 224 8.15 -12.19 -20.57
C ASN A 224 8.33 -13.19 -21.76
N PRO A 225 9.06 -12.82 -22.85
CA PRO A 225 10.53 -12.86 -22.85
C PRO A 225 11.28 -11.78 -23.68
N THR A 226 10.93 -10.48 -23.58
CA THR A 226 11.79 -9.41 -24.16
C THR A 226 12.03 -8.19 -23.26
N GLU A 227 11.51 -8.18 -22.03
CA GLU A 227 11.83 -7.17 -21.00
C GLU A 227 12.72 -7.73 -19.88
N GLN A 228 13.51 -8.76 -20.17
CA GLN A 228 14.39 -9.45 -19.20
C GLN A 228 15.65 -8.66 -18.75
N ASN A 229 15.71 -7.33 -18.89
CA ASN A 229 16.76 -6.52 -18.26
C ASN A 229 16.26 -5.52 -17.20
N ALA A 230 15.03 -5.70 -16.69
CA ALA A 230 14.62 -5.18 -15.40
C ALA A 230 14.43 -6.36 -14.42
N GLU A 231 15.37 -6.51 -13.49
CA GLU A 231 15.46 -7.61 -12.52
C GLU A 231 14.12 -8.05 -11.90
N LYS A 232 13.86 -9.36 -11.96
CA LYS A 232 12.76 -10.08 -11.28
C LYS A 232 12.67 -9.67 -9.80
N PRO A 233 11.47 -9.39 -9.24
CA PRO A 233 11.30 -9.32 -7.80
C PRO A 233 11.61 -10.69 -7.20
N SER A 234 12.62 -10.72 -6.32
CA SER A 234 13.03 -11.90 -5.57
C SER A 234 11.82 -12.62 -4.96
N THR A 235 11.81 -13.94 -5.15
CA THR A 235 10.81 -14.90 -4.66
C THR A 235 10.48 -14.63 -3.20
N ILE A 236 9.25 -14.21 -2.91
CA ILE A 236 8.72 -14.10 -1.55
C ILE A 236 8.48 -15.52 -1.06
N ILE A 237 9.26 -15.99 -0.09
CA ILE A 237 8.99 -17.26 0.61
C ILE A 237 8.11 -16.91 1.82
N PRO A 238 6.84 -17.38 1.88
CA PRO A 238 6.00 -17.22 3.05
C PRO A 238 6.66 -17.85 4.29
N SER A 239 6.49 -17.25 5.48
CA SER A 239 7.01 -17.85 6.72
C SER A 239 6.46 -19.26 7.00
N SER A 240 5.31 -19.61 6.41
CA SER A 240 4.71 -20.95 6.43
C SER A 240 5.43 -21.99 5.55
N LYS A 241 6.30 -21.54 4.63
CA LYS A 241 7.15 -22.39 3.77
C LYS A 241 8.63 -22.37 4.15
N MET A 242 9.02 -21.57 5.15
CA MET A 242 10.40 -21.53 5.65
C MET A 242 10.60 -22.58 6.73
N ASP A 243 11.69 -23.33 6.62
CA ASP A 243 12.04 -24.29 7.66
C ASP A 243 12.26 -23.58 9.02
N LYS A 244 11.93 -24.26 10.13
CA LYS A 244 12.05 -23.73 11.50
C LYS A 244 13.47 -23.25 11.84
N LYS A 245 14.51 -23.82 11.23
CA LYS A 245 15.93 -23.46 11.37
C LYS A 245 16.24 -22.13 10.66
N THR A 246 15.65 -21.84 9.50
CA THR A 246 15.77 -20.57 8.79
C THR A 246 15.05 -19.44 9.54
N LEU A 247 13.83 -19.69 10.04
CA LEU A 247 13.12 -18.75 10.92
C LEU A 247 13.86 -18.51 12.25
N ALA A 248 14.44 -19.55 12.85
CA ALA A 248 15.26 -19.43 14.04
C ALA A 248 16.54 -18.63 13.78
N ARG A 249 17.26 -18.90 12.68
CA ARG A 249 18.45 -18.14 12.24
C ARG A 249 18.14 -16.67 12.04
N ILE A 250 17.03 -16.35 11.38
CA ILE A 250 16.57 -14.98 11.18
C ILE A 250 16.30 -14.33 12.55
N LYS A 251 15.60 -14.98 13.48
CA LYS A 251 15.45 -14.44 14.85
C LYS A 251 16.79 -14.21 15.57
N THR A 252 17.84 -14.98 15.30
CA THR A 252 19.18 -14.78 15.89
C THR A 252 19.90 -13.53 15.35
N TYR A 253 19.64 -13.13 14.10
CA TYR A 253 20.18 -11.90 13.49
C TYR A 253 19.38 -10.63 13.85
N TYR A 254 18.29 -10.72 14.59
CA TYR A 254 17.34 -9.61 14.81
C TYR A 254 17.50 -8.93 16.19
N LYS A 255 18.73 -8.93 16.73
CA LYS A 255 19.06 -8.08 17.88
C LYS A 255 19.65 -6.77 17.36
N PRO A 256 19.21 -5.59 17.82
CA PRO A 256 19.81 -4.32 17.43
C PRO A 256 21.33 -4.40 17.55
N GLU A 257 22.06 -4.08 16.48
CA GLU A 257 23.51 -4.18 16.47
C GLU A 257 24.06 -3.26 17.56
N LYS A 258 24.74 -3.83 18.54
CA LYS A 258 25.27 -3.08 19.69
C LYS A 258 26.54 -2.30 19.33
N SER A 259 27.20 -2.65 18.21
CA SER A 259 28.48 -2.06 17.80
C SER A 259 28.53 -1.79 16.29
N PHE A 260 28.56 -0.51 15.92
CA PHE A 260 28.76 -0.06 14.53
C PHE A 260 30.25 -0.01 14.12
N ALA A 261 31.12 -0.78 14.78
CA ALA A 261 32.55 -0.84 14.44
C ALA A 261 32.77 -1.30 13.00
N PHE A 262 32.03 -2.33 12.55
CA PHE A 262 32.10 -2.83 11.17
C PHE A 262 31.70 -1.75 10.16
N TYR A 263 30.57 -1.08 10.37
CA TYR A 263 30.12 0.04 9.53
C TYR A 263 31.17 1.15 9.44
N ARG A 264 31.75 1.57 10.57
CA ARG A 264 32.77 2.62 10.61
C ARG A 264 34.04 2.21 9.86
N PHE A 265 34.50 0.98 10.05
CA PHE A 265 35.64 0.42 9.32
C PHE A 265 35.38 0.37 7.81
N LEU A 266 34.27 -0.24 7.40
CA LEU A 266 33.89 -0.36 6.00
C LEU A 266 33.73 1.01 5.34
N ARG A 267 33.18 1.98 6.07
CA ARG A 267 33.05 3.36 5.60
C ARG A 267 34.40 3.99 5.31
N VAL A 268 35.42 3.79 6.15
CA VAL A 268 36.78 4.35 5.90
C VAL A 268 37.35 3.78 4.60
N ILE A 269 37.16 2.49 4.35
CA ILE A 269 37.69 1.79 3.17
C ILE A 269 36.91 2.14 1.90
N LEU A 270 35.57 2.10 1.96
CA LEU A 270 34.72 2.27 0.79
C LEU A 270 34.46 3.73 0.44
N ARG A 271 34.63 4.68 1.36
CA ARG A 271 34.38 6.10 1.05
C ARG A 271 35.27 6.63 -0.09
N PRO A 272 36.60 6.39 -0.14
CA PRO A 272 37.43 6.79 -1.28
C PRO A 272 36.91 6.20 -2.60
N ILE A 273 36.56 4.90 -2.61
CA ILE A 273 36.00 4.22 -3.79
C ILE A 273 34.67 4.84 -4.19
N GLN A 274 33.77 5.09 -3.23
CA GLN A 274 32.51 5.77 -3.45
C GLN A 274 32.70 7.17 -4.04
N MET A 275 33.70 7.92 -3.57
CA MET A 275 34.00 9.27 -4.08
C MET A 275 34.70 9.25 -5.44
N LEU A 276 35.39 8.17 -5.79
CA LEU A 276 35.98 7.95 -7.11
C LEU A 276 34.90 7.57 -8.13
N VAL A 277 34.05 6.59 -7.79
CA VAL A 277 33.02 6.05 -8.69
C VAL A 277 31.77 6.93 -8.73
N TRP A 278 31.36 7.56 -7.63
CA TRP A 278 30.27 8.55 -7.60
C TRP A 278 30.69 9.80 -6.83
N PRO A 279 31.52 10.67 -7.43
CA PRO A 279 31.94 11.92 -6.81
C PRO A 279 30.73 12.75 -6.36
N THR A 280 30.43 12.78 -5.07
CA THR A 280 29.21 13.40 -4.54
C THR A 280 29.55 14.62 -3.71
N LYS A 281 29.06 15.80 -4.12
CA LYS A 281 29.11 17.01 -3.31
C LYS A 281 27.86 17.07 -2.43
N VAL A 282 28.08 17.00 -1.12
CA VAL A 282 27.03 17.20 -0.12
C VAL A 282 26.93 18.69 0.21
N ILE A 283 25.75 19.27 0.04
CA ILE A 283 25.42 20.65 0.38
C ILE A 283 24.58 20.63 1.66
N GLY A 284 24.81 21.55 2.60
CA GLY A 284 24.07 21.58 3.86
C GLY A 284 24.46 20.45 4.84
N ALA A 285 25.64 19.85 4.71
CA ALA A 285 26.05 18.71 5.54
C ALA A 285 26.10 19.03 7.05
N GLU A 286 26.23 20.31 7.41
CA GLU A 286 26.10 20.87 8.75
C GLU A 286 24.71 20.70 9.35
N ASN A 287 23.66 20.69 8.53
CA ASN A 287 22.27 20.51 9.00
C ASN A 287 22.06 19.14 9.62
N ALA A 288 22.69 18.10 9.06
CA ALA A 288 22.71 16.77 9.64
C ALA A 288 23.43 16.70 11.01
N LYS A 289 24.27 17.69 11.35
CA LYS A 289 24.97 17.77 12.65
C LYS A 289 24.18 18.54 13.71
N LYS A 290 23.16 19.32 13.31
CA LYS A 290 22.29 20.06 14.24
C LYS A 290 21.40 19.12 15.08
N VAL A 291 21.24 17.87 14.63
CA VAL A 291 20.39 16.86 15.27
C VAL A 291 21.24 15.69 15.78
N LYS A 292 20.92 15.17 16.97
CA LYS A 292 21.53 13.94 17.51
C LYS A 292 20.95 12.70 16.83
N GLY A 293 19.62 12.62 16.76
CA GLY A 293 18.83 11.59 16.07
C GLY A 293 17.69 12.22 15.28
N ALA A 294 17.42 11.69 14.10
CA ALA A 294 16.42 12.25 13.19
C ALA A 294 15.99 11.23 12.14
N LEU A 295 14.84 11.51 11.54
CA LEU A 295 14.34 10.81 10.36
C LEU A 295 14.82 11.56 9.10
N PHE A 296 15.82 11.00 8.43
CA PHE A 296 16.34 11.53 7.16
C PHE A 296 15.44 11.05 6.02
N THR A 297 14.78 12.00 5.37
CA THR A 297 13.82 11.72 4.29
C THR A 297 14.44 12.10 2.96
N CYS A 298 14.45 11.20 1.99
CA CYS A 298 15.09 11.47 0.70
C CYS A 298 14.23 11.02 -0.49
N ASN A 299 14.37 11.71 -1.63
CA ASN A 299 13.80 11.25 -2.90
C ASN A 299 14.60 10.05 -3.44
N HIS A 300 13.93 9.15 -4.19
CA HIS A 300 14.55 7.90 -4.62
C HIS A 300 14.60 7.78 -6.15
N TYR A 301 15.76 7.85 -6.79
CA TYR A 301 16.00 7.61 -8.22
C TYR A 301 16.63 6.25 -8.53
N SER A 302 17.58 5.79 -7.71
CA SER A 302 18.45 4.63 -8.00
C SER A 302 18.68 3.74 -6.77
N LYS A 303 19.13 2.50 -6.99
CA LYS A 303 19.52 1.59 -5.89
C LYS A 303 20.64 2.18 -5.02
N MET A 304 21.51 3.00 -5.62
CA MET A 304 22.69 3.57 -4.95
C MET A 304 22.36 4.72 -3.99
N ASP A 305 21.13 5.24 -4.02
CA ASP A 305 20.71 6.39 -3.22
C ASP A 305 20.77 6.13 -1.71
N SER A 306 20.66 4.87 -1.31
CA SER A 306 20.83 4.47 0.09
C SER A 306 22.31 4.33 0.48
N MET A 307 23.18 3.93 -0.44
CA MET A 307 24.61 3.72 -0.16
C MET A 307 25.40 5.02 -0.09
N ILE A 308 25.12 5.98 -0.96
CA ILE A 308 25.86 7.25 -0.98
C ILE A 308 25.82 7.94 0.40
N PRO A 309 24.66 8.22 1.03
CA PRO A 309 24.60 8.93 2.31
C PRO A 309 25.30 8.16 3.44
N TYR A 310 25.27 6.82 3.40
CA TYR A 310 25.98 5.97 4.35
C TYR A 310 27.49 6.21 4.37
N PHE A 311 28.09 6.49 3.22
CA PHE A 311 29.54 6.68 3.11
C PHE A 311 29.96 8.15 3.14
N VAL A 312 29.13 9.06 2.62
CA VAL A 312 29.51 10.48 2.47
C VAL A 312 28.96 11.37 3.58
N LEU A 313 27.81 11.04 4.17
CA LEU A 313 27.10 11.88 5.15
C LEU A 313 27.15 11.29 6.56
N PHE A 314 26.56 10.12 6.76
CA PHE A 314 26.50 9.46 8.06
C PHE A 314 27.89 8.99 8.47
N LYS A 315 28.33 9.33 9.70
CA LYS A 315 29.71 9.09 10.17
C LYS A 315 29.82 8.01 11.23
N LYS A 316 28.85 7.93 12.13
CA LYS A 316 28.92 7.10 13.34
C LYS A 316 28.03 5.88 13.23
N GLU A 317 26.78 6.09 12.83
CA GLU A 317 25.77 5.06 12.65
C GLU A 317 24.72 5.58 11.66
N ALA A 318 24.06 4.65 10.97
CA ALA A 318 22.93 4.91 10.10
C ALA A 318 22.04 3.67 10.08
N HIS A 319 20.73 3.88 10.02
CA HIS A 319 19.77 2.82 9.81
C HIS A 319 18.98 3.13 8.54
N ALA A 320 18.51 2.11 7.84
CA ALA A 320 17.64 2.27 6.68
C ALA A 320 16.72 1.07 6.56
N LEU A 321 15.56 1.27 5.96
CA LEU A 321 14.65 0.17 5.65
C LEU A 321 15.16 -0.59 4.41
N ALA A 322 15.32 -1.90 4.52
CA ALA A 322 15.74 -2.77 3.44
C ALA A 322 14.73 -3.92 3.25
N LYS A 323 14.57 -4.37 2.00
CA LYS A 323 13.63 -5.44 1.63
C LYS A 323 13.97 -6.73 2.42
N TYR A 324 12.99 -7.35 3.06
CA TYR A 324 13.17 -8.56 3.88
C TYR A 324 13.94 -9.68 3.14
N GLU A 325 13.68 -9.86 1.85
CA GLU A 325 14.27 -10.90 1.02
C GLU A 325 15.79 -10.77 0.89
N LEU A 326 16.34 -9.56 1.02
CA LEU A 326 17.78 -9.35 1.02
C LEU A 326 18.47 -9.99 2.25
N PHE A 327 17.70 -10.30 3.30
CA PHE A 327 18.20 -10.94 4.52
C PHE A 327 18.10 -12.47 4.47
N THR A 328 17.49 -13.04 3.43
CA THR A 328 17.37 -14.51 3.30
C THR A 328 18.68 -15.19 2.96
N ASN A 329 19.58 -14.49 2.27
CA ASN A 329 20.95 -14.95 2.06
C ASN A 329 21.79 -14.70 3.33
N PRO A 330 22.45 -15.71 3.91
CA PRO A 330 23.20 -15.55 5.17
C PRO A 330 24.30 -14.49 5.13
N VAL A 331 25.02 -14.39 4.01
CA VAL A 331 26.14 -13.43 3.87
C VAL A 331 25.60 -12.02 3.67
N ALA A 332 24.62 -11.86 2.76
CA ALA A 332 24.01 -10.56 2.50
C ALA A 332 23.21 -10.05 3.71
N GLY A 333 22.47 -10.93 4.38
CA GLY A 333 21.72 -10.61 5.59
C GLY A 333 22.62 -10.23 6.77
N TRP A 334 23.73 -10.95 6.99
CA TRP A 334 24.73 -10.55 7.97
C TRP A 334 25.32 -9.17 7.65
N PHE A 335 25.69 -8.93 6.39
CA PHE A 335 26.27 -7.66 5.95
C PHE A 335 25.29 -6.50 6.16
N LEU A 336 24.05 -6.64 5.70
CA LEU A 336 23.01 -5.63 5.84
C LEU A 336 22.70 -5.35 7.31
N HIS A 337 22.66 -6.39 8.14
CA HIS A 337 22.51 -6.23 9.58
C HIS A 337 23.65 -5.43 10.20
N LYS A 338 24.91 -5.75 9.86
CA LYS A 338 26.09 -5.01 10.33
C LYS A 338 26.18 -3.58 9.82
N MET A 339 25.48 -3.29 8.72
CA MET A 339 25.31 -1.95 8.19
C MET A 339 24.17 -1.18 8.87
N GLY A 340 23.34 -1.80 9.72
CA GLY A 340 22.23 -1.15 10.41
C GLY A 340 20.90 -1.18 9.63
N ALA A 341 20.80 -2.02 8.60
CA ALA A 341 19.58 -2.16 7.83
C ALA A 341 18.47 -2.87 8.63
N ILE A 342 17.29 -2.27 8.63
CA ILE A 342 16.08 -2.80 9.25
C ILE A 342 15.28 -3.52 8.16
N PRO A 343 15.05 -4.83 8.30
CA PRO A 343 14.24 -5.58 7.34
C PRO A 343 12.79 -5.10 7.40
N VAL A 344 12.19 -4.88 6.23
CA VAL A 344 10.78 -4.54 6.09
C VAL A 344 10.14 -5.34 4.98
N ARG A 345 8.92 -5.83 5.25
CA ARG A 345 8.05 -6.41 4.24
C ARG A 345 7.29 -5.29 3.53
N ARG A 346 7.49 -5.16 2.23
CA ARG A 346 6.80 -4.14 1.42
C ARG A 346 5.39 -4.61 1.11
N GLY A 347 4.39 -3.77 1.39
CA GLY A 347 2.99 -4.05 1.08
C GLY A 347 2.21 -4.76 2.19
N GLU A 348 2.86 -5.12 3.30
CA GLU A 348 2.22 -5.67 4.50
C GLU A 348 2.32 -4.69 5.68
N ALA A 349 1.42 -4.79 6.66
CA ALA A 349 1.55 -4.12 7.94
C ALA A 349 2.63 -4.83 8.80
N ASP A 350 3.91 -4.51 8.58
CA ASP A 350 5.03 -5.09 9.33
C ASP A 350 5.19 -4.43 10.71
N ILE A 351 4.38 -4.90 11.68
CA ILE A 351 4.39 -4.41 13.06
C ILE A 351 5.79 -4.52 13.69
N GLU A 352 6.57 -5.54 13.33
CA GLU A 352 7.91 -5.75 13.87
C GLU A 352 8.89 -4.70 13.33
N SER A 353 8.88 -4.42 12.02
CA SER A 353 9.66 -3.30 11.45
C SER A 353 9.26 -1.96 12.06
N VAL A 354 7.96 -1.73 12.26
CA VAL A 354 7.45 -0.50 12.92
C VAL A 354 8.03 -0.37 14.33
N LYS A 355 8.00 -1.43 15.14
CA LYS A 355 8.59 -1.43 16.49
C LYS A 355 10.09 -1.16 16.46
N GLN A 356 10.82 -1.75 15.50
CA GLN A 356 12.26 -1.56 15.36
C GLN A 356 12.62 -0.13 14.95
N VAL A 357 11.90 0.43 13.97
CA VAL A 357 12.05 1.83 13.56
C VAL A 357 11.83 2.76 14.75
N LEU A 358 10.73 2.58 15.49
CA LEU A 358 10.43 3.43 16.64
C LEU A 358 11.48 3.28 17.74
N ARG A 359 12.02 2.08 17.96
CA ARG A 359 13.13 1.86 18.91
C ARG A 359 14.38 2.62 18.49
N VAL A 360 14.80 2.49 17.23
CA VAL A 360 15.98 3.19 16.69
C VAL A 360 15.84 4.70 16.84
N LEU A 361 14.70 5.26 16.46
CA LEU A 361 14.45 6.70 16.56
C LEU A 361 14.39 7.18 18.02
N LYS A 362 13.73 6.43 18.91
CA LYS A 362 13.65 6.77 20.35
C LYS A 362 14.99 6.65 21.08
N ASP A 363 15.89 5.79 20.60
CA ASP A 363 17.28 5.72 21.09
C ASP A 363 18.12 6.93 20.63
N GLY A 364 17.52 7.90 19.91
CA GLY A 364 18.22 9.08 19.39
C GLY A 364 19.12 8.79 18.20
N LYS A 365 18.84 7.71 17.45
CA LYS A 365 19.64 7.29 16.29
C LYS A 365 19.06 7.81 14.99
N GLN A 366 19.85 7.70 13.93
CA GLN A 366 19.52 8.21 12.59
C GLN A 366 18.90 7.10 11.74
N LEU A 367 17.77 7.41 11.08
CA LEU A 367 17.10 6.51 10.13
C LEU A 367 16.90 7.22 8.79
N LEU A 368 17.35 6.59 7.70
CA LEU A 368 17.07 7.00 6.33
C LEU A 368 15.80 6.31 5.83
N ILE A 369 14.87 7.09 5.29
CA ILE A 369 13.64 6.62 4.66
C ILE A 369 13.37 7.34 3.34
N PHE A 370 12.78 6.62 2.40
CA PHE A 370 12.31 7.15 1.14
C PHE A 370 10.77 7.14 1.17
N PRO A 371 10.12 8.31 1.33
CA PRO A 371 8.69 8.39 1.65
C PRO A 371 7.82 7.92 0.47
N GLU A 372 8.34 7.99 -0.74
CA GLU A 372 7.70 7.55 -1.99
C GLU A 372 7.47 6.02 -2.03
N GLY A 373 8.32 5.24 -1.34
CA GLY A 373 8.25 3.77 -1.33
C GLY A 373 8.53 3.07 -2.67
N THR A 374 8.68 3.81 -3.76
CA THR A 374 9.09 3.40 -5.11
C THR A 374 10.21 4.32 -5.63
N ARG A 375 10.69 4.11 -6.86
CA ARG A 375 11.74 4.94 -7.47
C ARG A 375 11.10 5.88 -8.49
N ASN A 376 11.46 7.16 -8.46
CA ASN A 376 11.11 8.16 -9.47
C ASN A 376 11.77 7.84 -10.81
N LYS A 377 11.07 8.10 -11.91
CA LYS A 377 11.63 8.04 -13.26
C LYS A 377 12.58 9.23 -13.47
N GLU A 378 13.70 9.01 -14.14
CA GLU A 378 14.66 10.08 -14.45
C GLU A 378 13.97 11.17 -15.30
N GLY A 379 14.08 12.44 -14.90
CA GLY A 379 13.44 13.56 -15.59
C GLY A 379 12.08 14.01 -15.02
N THR A 380 11.52 13.32 -14.03
CA THR A 380 10.31 13.83 -13.36
C THR A 380 10.64 15.01 -12.44
N GLN A 381 9.95 16.14 -12.65
CA GLN A 381 10.09 17.32 -11.80
C GLN A 381 9.33 17.18 -10.47
N HIS A 382 8.27 16.37 -10.46
CA HIS A 382 7.45 16.10 -9.28
C HIS A 382 7.92 14.83 -8.55
N MET A 383 7.88 14.88 -7.22
CA MET A 383 8.06 13.71 -6.37
C MET A 383 6.82 12.82 -6.43
N ALA A 384 7.01 11.51 -6.31
CA ALA A 384 5.90 10.57 -6.22
C ALA A 384 5.09 10.78 -4.93
N GLU A 385 3.90 10.18 -4.86
CA GLU A 385 3.04 10.27 -3.68
C GLU A 385 3.75 9.72 -2.43
N PHE A 386 3.69 10.49 -1.33
CA PHE A 386 4.34 10.11 -0.08
C PHE A 386 3.43 9.18 0.72
N LYS A 387 4.01 8.07 1.20
CA LYS A 387 3.34 7.20 2.16
C LYS A 387 3.36 7.82 3.55
N THR A 388 2.27 7.65 4.29
CA THR A 388 2.08 8.18 5.66
C THR A 388 3.03 7.59 6.70
N GLY A 389 3.76 6.52 6.37
CA GLY A 389 4.71 5.87 7.28
C GLY A 389 5.78 6.82 7.84
N THR A 390 6.32 7.71 7.00
CA THR A 390 7.34 8.69 7.40
C THR A 390 6.82 9.64 8.48
N ALA A 391 5.65 10.25 8.26
CA ALA A 391 5.01 11.15 9.23
C ALA A 391 4.69 10.41 10.54
N ARG A 392 4.09 9.22 10.43
CA ARG A 392 3.76 8.38 11.59
C ARG A 392 4.99 8.05 12.44
N PHE A 393 6.13 7.75 11.83
CA PHE A 393 7.36 7.47 12.56
C PHE A 393 7.92 8.70 13.27
N ALA A 394 7.97 9.85 12.58
CA ALA A 394 8.45 11.10 13.16
C ALA A 394 7.59 11.55 14.36
N ILE A 395 6.26 11.53 14.21
CA ILE A 395 5.31 11.89 15.27
C ILE A 395 5.43 10.95 16.47
N LYS A 396 5.40 9.62 16.25
CA LYS A 396 5.40 8.65 17.35
C LYS A 396 6.74 8.57 18.08
N ALA A 397 7.85 8.84 17.40
CA ALA A 397 9.17 8.89 18.01
C ALA A 397 9.51 10.29 18.56
N LYS A 398 8.74 11.33 18.22
CA LYS A 398 9.00 12.74 18.56
C LYS A 398 10.40 13.19 18.14
N VAL A 399 10.76 12.87 16.90
CA VAL A 399 12.07 13.19 16.32
C VAL A 399 11.92 14.15 15.14
N PRO A 400 12.90 15.04 14.92
CA PRO A 400 12.87 15.93 13.77
C PRO A 400 13.05 15.15 12.46
N VAL A 401 12.54 15.74 11.39
CA VAL A 401 12.72 15.27 10.00
C VAL A 401 13.80 16.12 9.35
N VAL A 402 14.73 15.46 8.63
CA VAL A 402 15.76 16.13 7.84
C VAL A 402 15.52 15.81 6.35
N PRO A 403 15.07 16.79 5.55
CA PRO A 403 14.83 16.57 4.13
C PRO A 403 16.15 16.53 3.35
N MET A 404 16.26 15.59 2.42
CA MET A 404 17.43 15.42 1.56
C MET A 404 17.00 15.24 0.11
N ILE A 405 17.67 15.94 -0.80
CA ILE A 405 17.35 15.89 -2.22
C ILE A 405 18.59 15.54 -3.04
N TYR A 406 18.49 14.45 -3.80
CA TYR A 406 19.31 14.25 -4.98
C TYR A 406 18.81 15.16 -6.10
N TYR A 407 19.70 16.01 -6.63
CA TYR A 407 19.38 16.88 -7.76
C TYR A 407 18.94 16.10 -9.00
N GLN A 408 19.58 14.96 -9.24
CA GLN A 408 19.30 14.05 -10.35
C GLN A 408 19.73 12.64 -9.96
N SER A 409 19.36 11.64 -10.78
CA SER A 409 19.83 10.27 -10.61
C SER A 409 21.37 10.23 -10.55
N PRO A 410 21.98 9.65 -9.49
CA PRO A 410 23.43 9.60 -9.36
C PRO A 410 24.09 8.83 -10.51
N LYS A 411 25.00 9.48 -11.24
CA LYS A 411 25.73 8.89 -12.37
C LYS A 411 27.15 8.54 -11.96
N ALA A 412 27.59 7.35 -12.36
CA ALA A 412 28.96 6.91 -12.15
C ALA A 412 29.94 7.84 -12.89
N PHE A 413 31.08 8.10 -12.28
CA PHE A 413 32.18 8.96 -12.74
C PHE A 413 31.77 10.40 -13.09
N ARG A 414 30.59 10.83 -12.63
CA ARG A 414 30.09 12.19 -12.80
C ARG A 414 29.85 12.82 -11.44
N LYS A 415 29.94 14.15 -11.40
CA LYS A 415 29.65 14.91 -10.19
C LYS A 415 28.17 14.82 -9.85
N ASN A 416 27.88 14.27 -8.68
CA ASN A 416 26.55 14.13 -8.10
C ASN A 416 26.36 15.17 -6.98
N TRP A 417 25.11 15.54 -6.73
CA TRP A 417 24.76 16.56 -5.75
C TRP A 417 23.68 16.01 -4.82
N LEU A 418 23.98 16.04 -3.52
CA LEU A 418 23.05 15.70 -2.45
C LEU A 418 22.88 16.95 -1.59
N TYR A 419 21.68 17.50 -1.54
CA TYR A 419 21.35 18.65 -0.72
C TYR A 419 20.67 18.19 0.56
N VAL A 420 21.11 18.70 1.71
CA VAL A 420 20.56 18.42 3.03
C VAL A 420 19.91 19.70 3.54
N GLY A 421 18.57 19.72 3.61
CA GLY A 421 17.81 20.87 4.06
C GLY A 421 17.85 21.06 5.58
N GLU A 422 17.22 22.14 6.05
CA GLU A 422 17.10 22.43 7.47
C GLU A 422 16.23 21.38 8.18
N PRO A 423 16.64 20.89 9.36
CA PRO A 423 15.80 20.02 10.16
C PRO A 423 14.52 20.77 10.59
N PHE A 424 13.40 20.08 10.59
CA PHE A 424 12.13 20.62 11.09
C PHE A 424 11.43 19.59 11.99
N SER A 425 10.54 20.08 12.85
CA SER A 425 9.79 19.26 13.81
C SER A 425 8.31 19.21 13.41
N LEU A 426 7.62 18.15 13.82
CA LEU A 426 6.18 17.94 13.62
C LEU A 426 5.43 18.05 14.96
N GLU A 427 5.84 18.98 15.82
CA GLU A 427 5.35 19.08 17.20
C GLU A 427 3.85 19.35 17.26
N GLU A 428 3.34 20.11 16.30
CA GLU A 428 1.90 20.40 16.15
C GLU A 428 1.07 19.12 15.93
N PHE A 429 1.68 18.04 15.43
CA PHE A 429 1.05 16.74 15.23
C PHE A 429 1.38 15.73 16.34
N TYR A 430 2.11 16.13 17.40
CA TYR A 430 2.41 15.22 18.50
C TYR A 430 1.15 14.89 19.29
N GLY A 431 0.78 13.61 19.25
CA GLY A 431 -0.46 13.13 19.84
C GLY A 431 -1.54 12.84 18.81
N ALA A 432 -1.27 13.04 17.51
CA ALA A 432 -2.14 12.64 16.42
C ALA A 432 -2.65 11.20 16.61
N ARG A 433 -3.97 11.05 16.64
CA ARG A 433 -4.65 9.75 16.80
C ARG A 433 -5.40 9.34 15.55
N THR A 434 -5.69 10.30 14.68
CA THR A 434 -6.46 10.08 13.45
C THR A 434 -5.55 9.86 12.25
N ILE A 435 -6.10 9.25 11.20
CA ILE A 435 -5.41 9.10 9.92
C ILE A 435 -5.23 10.46 9.27
N ASP A 436 -6.23 11.35 9.35
CA ASP A 436 -6.19 12.69 8.75
C ASP A 436 -5.04 13.55 9.28
N GLU A 437 -4.78 13.52 10.59
CA GLU A 437 -3.61 14.20 11.18
C GLU A 437 -2.28 13.65 10.65
N ASN A 438 -2.18 12.34 10.39
CA ASN A 438 -1.00 11.74 9.78
C ASN A 438 -0.87 12.11 8.29
N HIS A 439 -1.98 12.26 7.57
CA HIS A 439 -1.99 12.76 6.19
C HIS A 439 -1.56 14.23 6.13
N ALA A 440 -2.12 15.08 6.99
CA ALA A 440 -1.73 16.48 7.12
C ALA A 440 -0.23 16.63 7.41
N ALA A 441 0.30 15.86 8.38
CA ALA A 441 1.73 15.83 8.65
C ALA A 441 2.57 15.31 7.47
N THR A 442 2.02 14.41 6.65
CA THR A 442 2.69 13.93 5.43
C THR A 442 2.79 15.04 4.38
N GLU A 443 1.75 15.86 4.22
CA GLU A 443 1.80 17.02 3.32
C GLU A 443 2.82 18.07 3.81
N VAL A 444 2.93 18.32 5.12
CA VAL A 444 3.99 19.21 5.66
C VAL A 444 5.40 18.69 5.31
N ILE A 445 5.63 17.38 5.41
CA ILE A 445 6.92 16.78 5.01
C ILE A 445 7.16 16.97 3.50
N LYS A 446 6.12 16.82 2.68
CA LYS A 446 6.20 16.98 1.23
C LYS A 446 6.51 18.42 0.85
N GLU A 447 5.82 19.40 1.43
CA GLU A 447 6.10 20.83 1.23
C GLU A 447 7.56 21.18 1.59
N LYS A 448 8.07 20.67 2.71
CA LYS A 448 9.47 20.86 3.12
C LYS A 448 10.47 20.20 2.17
N MET A 449 10.13 19.03 1.62
CA MET A 449 10.93 18.35 0.61
C MET A 449 10.92 19.12 -0.73
N ASP A 450 9.78 19.69 -1.14
CA ASP A 450 9.66 20.54 -2.33
C ASP A 450 10.44 21.85 -2.19
N GLU A 451 10.35 22.50 -1.03
CA GLU A 451 11.18 23.66 -0.68
C GLU A 451 12.67 23.33 -0.78
N THR A 452 13.09 22.20 -0.19
CA THR A 452 14.47 21.71 -0.24
C THR A 452 14.92 21.42 -1.67
N ARG A 453 14.03 20.89 -2.52
CA ARG A 453 14.30 20.64 -3.94
C ARG A 453 14.52 21.93 -4.70
N ARG A 454 13.68 22.96 -4.47
CA ARG A 454 13.86 24.28 -5.08
C ARG A 454 15.22 24.87 -4.72
N LEU A 455 15.59 24.85 -3.43
CA LEU A 455 16.89 25.33 -2.96
C LEU A 455 18.07 24.54 -3.56
N CYS A 456 17.91 23.22 -3.68
CA CYS A 456 18.89 22.36 -4.36
C CYS A 456 19.09 22.78 -5.82
N ASN A 457 18.00 22.99 -6.56
CA ASN A 457 18.04 23.39 -7.97
C ASN A 457 18.72 24.75 -8.12
N GLU A 458 18.32 25.76 -7.34
CA GLU A 458 18.93 27.09 -7.36
C GLU A 458 20.44 27.04 -7.08
N TYR A 459 20.86 26.24 -6.10
CA TYR A 459 22.27 26.08 -5.76
C TYR A 459 23.05 25.45 -6.91
N VAL A 460 22.56 24.33 -7.46
CA VAL A 460 23.25 23.60 -8.53
C VAL A 460 23.30 24.43 -9.81
N GLU A 461 22.23 25.15 -10.14
CA GLU A 461 22.21 26.07 -11.27
C GLU A 461 23.25 27.20 -11.13
N LYS A 462 23.31 27.87 -9.97
CA LYS A 462 24.33 28.90 -9.71
C LYS A 462 25.74 28.33 -9.83
N ALA A 463 25.97 27.14 -9.25
CA ALA A 463 27.27 26.47 -9.26
C ALA A 463 27.71 25.94 -10.65
N THR A 464 26.77 25.74 -11.57
CA THR A 464 27.03 25.25 -12.94
C THR A 464 27.04 26.36 -13.97
N LYS A 465 26.22 27.42 -13.83
CA LYS A 465 26.25 28.64 -14.67
C LYS A 465 27.58 29.38 -14.58
N GLY A 466 28.21 29.42 -13.40
CA GLY A 466 29.55 29.99 -13.22
C GLY A 466 30.69 29.28 -13.97
N LYS A 467 30.44 28.08 -14.52
CA LYS A 467 31.41 27.33 -15.35
C LYS A 467 31.22 27.48 -16.86
N LYS A 468 30.14 28.12 -17.33
CA LYS A 468 29.90 28.37 -18.77
C LYS A 468 30.42 29.74 -19.26
N LYS A 469 30.96 30.57 -18.36
CA LYS A 469 31.51 31.92 -18.66
C LYS A 469 33.05 32.02 -18.53
N LYS A 470 33.74 30.89 -18.41
CA LYS A 470 35.19 30.75 -18.53
C LYS A 470 35.44 29.65 -19.54
#